data_AF-A0A8I1R989-F1
#
_entry.id   AF-A0A8I1R989-F1
#
_cell.length_a   1.000
_cell.length_b   1.000
_cell.length_c   1.000
_cell.angle_alpha   90.00
_cell.angle_beta   90.00
_cell.angle_gamma   90.00
#
_symmetry.space_group_name_H-M   'P 1'
#
loop_
_entity.id
_entity.type
_entity.pdbx_description
1 polymer ?
#
loop_
_entity_poly.entity_id
_entity_poly.type
_entity_poly.pdbx_seq_one_letter_code
_entity_poly.pdbx_strand_id
1 'polypeptide(L)'
;MRVLRRSAAVAAAVGGYAALSYGGWPAQARPVVQASAPAQGAAQRGSFDAWLREAGIAAGQVGAIALPLDGAPALLAHDAERPLNPASTIKLLTTYAALTLLGPDYRWRTEARLKGLLQGGVLRGDLILRGGGDPKLVIEDLTEFIARMRAAGLEEIDGDLVIDDAIFDAGPGSVEDFDGDPSQPYNVRPFGALMNFKAVQVLVRPNGTGAGLAFDPPLADVAIDDRVRLLGGPCRHGASGLTVRDGEGGAAGVRISGSYSRACGEQGAFVAVLDHRRFIHGLFKAAWQAAGGRWTGRTRIERGASTGEPWLVWTSPRTLADVVHDINKFSNNVMTRQLMLQMASEAGARPATLADARRVVRAWLAAQGLAFPELVLDNGAGLSRDARRRVLLIEAGGEAKDPDIWNPAAWPALQGRSYDWDYHTEPQVGTAGRVHRWARGRLIGGSSCLHAMGYMRGHPSDFQAWVDATGDSRWSWDSLLPAFQALEDHPLGGNGLYGRGGPMPVYLPGDEVSPVARAYIEAGASLGLPRLEGHNSGQMIGVTPNSLNIRDGRRVTVADAWLTPAVRSRPNLTILR
;
A
#
# COMPACT_ATOMS: atom_id res chain seq x y z
N MET A 1 22.72 43.43 58.38
CA MET A 1 24.09 43.42 58.92
C MET A 1 25.00 42.92 57.80
N ARG A 2 25.86 43.82 57.31
CA ARG A 2 26.95 43.70 56.32
C ARG A 2 26.60 43.20 54.88
N VAL A 3 26.59 44.04 53.81
CA VAL A 3 27.71 44.82 53.15
C VAL A 3 28.54 43.87 52.28
N LEU A 4 28.92 44.06 51.00
CA LEU A 4 28.92 45.11 49.95
C LEU A 4 29.46 44.36 48.67
N ARG A 5 28.95 44.52 47.44
CA ARG A 5 29.12 45.63 46.46
C ARG A 5 30.17 45.31 45.37
N ARG A 6 29.91 45.89 44.19
CA ARG A 6 30.79 46.18 43.03
C ARG A 6 30.74 45.19 41.86
N SER A 7 30.71 45.59 40.59
CA SER A 7 30.54 46.90 39.94
C SER A 7 30.31 46.63 38.44
N ALA A 8 29.62 47.56 37.79
CA ALA A 8 29.36 47.61 36.35
C ALA A 8 30.62 47.80 35.50
N ALA A 9 30.55 47.34 34.24
CA ALA A 9 31.20 47.97 33.10
C ALA A 9 30.24 47.90 31.90
N VAL A 10 29.94 49.07 31.34
CA VAL A 10 29.18 49.30 30.10
C VAL A 10 30.18 49.55 28.99
N ALA A 11 30.04 48.86 27.84
CA ALA A 11 30.47 49.38 26.54
C ALA A 11 29.72 48.68 25.39
N ALA A 12 29.13 49.54 24.56
CA ALA A 12 28.30 49.42 23.37
C ALA A 12 28.56 48.29 22.33
N ALA A 13 27.43 47.77 21.82
CA ALA A 13 27.01 47.60 20.42
C ALA A 13 27.89 46.81 19.41
N VAL A 14 27.31 45.79 18.74
CA VAL A 14 26.53 45.86 17.49
C VAL A 14 26.12 44.45 17.05
N GLY A 15 24.82 44.25 16.79
CA GLY A 15 24.25 43.46 15.67
C GLY A 15 24.39 41.93 15.63
N GLY A 16 23.25 41.23 15.63
CA GLY A 16 23.15 39.89 15.01
C GLY A 16 22.15 38.94 15.67
N TYR A 17 20.96 38.84 15.06
CA TYR A 17 19.83 37.95 15.35
C TYR A 17 20.17 36.60 16.04
N ALA A 18 19.65 36.43 17.26
CA ALA A 18 19.60 35.14 17.96
C ALA A 18 18.24 34.47 17.73
N ALA A 19 18.28 33.25 17.20
CA ALA A 19 17.19 32.29 17.27
C ALA A 19 17.00 31.85 18.73
N LEU A 20 15.81 32.07 19.29
CA LEU A 20 15.44 31.59 20.62
C LEU A 20 15.21 30.08 20.55
N SER A 21 16.14 29.35 21.15
CA SER A 21 16.04 27.94 21.52
C SER A 21 14.86 27.71 22.48
N TYR A 22 13.91 26.86 22.09
CA TYR A 22 12.92 26.31 23.01
C TYR A 22 13.59 25.35 23.99
N GLY A 23 13.45 25.62 25.28
CA GLY A 23 13.99 24.85 26.38
C GLY A 23 13.43 23.43 26.41
N GLY A 24 14.34 22.45 26.54
CA GLY A 24 14.01 21.05 26.76
C GLY A 24 13.31 20.84 28.11
N TRP A 25 12.27 20.01 28.09
CA TRP A 25 11.69 19.44 29.31
C TRP A 25 12.57 18.28 29.77
N PRO A 26 12.89 18.16 31.07
CA PRO A 26 13.57 16.99 31.58
C PRO A 26 12.56 15.85 31.67
N ALA A 27 12.53 14.99 30.65
CA ALA A 27 11.97 13.66 30.80
C ALA A 27 12.90 12.88 31.74
N GLN A 28 12.59 12.86 33.04
CA GLN A 28 13.15 11.84 33.92
C GLN A 28 12.56 10.49 33.52
N ALA A 29 13.16 9.88 32.50
CA ALA A 29 12.95 8.48 32.18
C ALA A 29 13.35 7.68 33.42
N ARG A 30 12.38 7.05 34.08
CA ARG A 30 12.70 5.95 34.99
C ARG A 30 13.49 4.91 34.18
N PRO A 31 14.58 4.34 34.73
CA PRO A 31 15.31 3.31 34.03
C PRO A 31 14.34 2.17 33.72
N VAL A 32 14.11 1.91 32.44
CA VAL A 32 13.50 0.66 32.00
C VAL A 32 14.48 -0.42 32.45
N VAL A 33 14.01 -1.32 33.30
CA VAL A 33 14.76 -2.50 33.73
C VAL A 33 15.27 -3.19 32.47
N GLN A 34 16.60 -3.21 32.28
CA GLN A 34 17.21 -4.11 31.31
C GLN A 34 16.75 -5.52 31.69
N ALA A 35 15.88 -6.11 30.89
CA ALA A 35 15.52 -7.51 31.02
C ALA A 35 16.75 -8.34 30.61
N SER A 36 17.66 -8.54 31.56
CA SER A 36 18.56 -9.69 31.51
C SER A 36 17.68 -10.94 31.50
N ALA A 37 17.95 -11.85 30.55
CA ALA A 37 17.20 -13.08 30.32
C ALA A 37 16.86 -13.78 31.65
N PRO A 38 15.57 -14.08 31.95
CA PRO A 38 15.25 -14.82 33.15
C PRO A 38 15.77 -16.24 33.02
N ALA A 39 16.50 -16.69 34.05
CA ALA A 39 16.82 -18.09 34.25
C ALA A 39 15.54 -18.94 34.21
N GLN A 40 15.62 -20.08 33.52
CA GLN A 40 14.50 -20.98 33.27
C GLN A 40 13.96 -21.57 34.58
N GLY A 41 12.92 -20.96 35.15
CA GLY A 41 12.14 -21.53 36.25
C GLY A 41 11.20 -22.62 35.73
N ALA A 42 11.48 -23.88 36.05
CA ALA A 42 10.84 -25.08 35.48
C ALA A 42 9.38 -25.36 35.93
N ALA A 43 8.73 -24.49 36.70
CA ALA A 43 7.56 -24.91 37.48
C ALA A 43 6.18 -24.88 36.76
N GLN A 44 6.05 -24.33 35.55
CA GLN A 44 4.76 -24.29 34.82
C GLN A 44 4.82 -24.69 33.32
N ARG A 45 6.00 -25.00 32.77
CA ARG A 45 6.13 -25.40 31.35
C ARG A 45 5.41 -26.72 31.04
N GLY A 46 5.45 -27.68 31.97
CA GLY A 46 4.88 -29.01 31.76
C GLY A 46 3.38 -29.02 31.48
N SER A 47 2.60 -28.14 32.12
CA SER A 47 1.15 -28.04 31.93
C SER A 47 0.77 -27.31 30.64
N PHE A 48 1.51 -26.27 30.24
CA PHE A 48 1.24 -25.52 29.01
C PHE A 48 1.58 -26.34 27.76
N ASP A 49 2.73 -27.01 27.74
CA ASP A 49 3.12 -27.87 26.61
C ASP A 49 2.21 -29.08 26.48
N ALA A 50 1.72 -29.63 27.60
CA ALA A 50 0.73 -30.70 27.59
C ALA A 50 -0.61 -30.22 27.03
N TRP A 51 -1.09 -29.04 27.45
CA TRP A 51 -2.30 -28.43 26.93
C TRP A 51 -2.22 -28.16 25.43
N LEU A 52 -1.08 -27.64 24.93
CA LEU A 52 -0.87 -27.45 23.48
C LEU A 52 -0.97 -28.75 22.70
N ARG A 53 -0.37 -29.84 23.21
CA ARG A 53 -0.46 -31.17 22.58
C ARG A 53 -1.89 -31.70 22.56
N GLU A 54 -2.62 -31.56 23.67
CA GLU A 54 -4.04 -31.96 23.75
C GLU A 54 -4.91 -31.17 22.79
N ALA A 55 -4.63 -29.86 22.62
CA ALA A 55 -5.32 -28.99 21.66
C ALA A 55 -4.91 -29.25 20.19
N GLY A 56 -3.99 -30.18 19.92
CA GLY A 56 -3.50 -30.49 18.57
C GLY A 56 -2.62 -29.40 17.96
N ILE A 57 -2.04 -28.53 18.79
CA ILE A 57 -1.17 -27.42 18.34
C ILE A 57 0.27 -27.91 18.28
N ALA A 58 0.89 -27.78 17.10
CA ALA A 58 2.27 -28.20 16.89
C ALA A 58 3.27 -27.19 17.50
N ALA A 59 4.45 -27.69 17.87
CA ALA A 59 5.55 -26.85 18.35
C ALA A 59 5.89 -25.75 17.33
N GLY A 60 6.16 -24.53 17.80
CA GLY A 60 6.48 -23.40 16.93
C GLY A 60 5.28 -22.70 16.29
N GLN A 61 4.05 -23.10 16.58
CA GLN A 61 2.84 -22.41 16.12
C GLN A 61 2.35 -21.33 17.10
N VAL A 62 2.80 -21.39 18.35
CA VAL A 62 2.40 -20.49 19.44
C VAL A 62 3.64 -19.93 20.11
N GLY A 63 3.64 -18.64 20.39
CA GLY A 63 4.60 -17.98 21.27
C GLY A 63 3.83 -17.41 22.45
N ALA A 64 4.27 -17.70 23.67
CA ALA A 64 3.62 -17.27 24.89
C ALA A 64 4.66 -16.81 25.92
N ILE A 65 4.39 -15.67 26.54
CA ILE A 65 5.19 -15.15 27.64
C ILE A 65 4.25 -14.52 28.69
N ALA A 66 4.51 -14.81 29.96
CA ALA A 66 3.81 -14.20 31.09
C ALA A 66 4.84 -13.59 32.05
N LEU A 67 4.80 -12.27 32.18
CA LEU A 67 5.75 -11.49 32.96
C LEU A 67 5.04 -10.87 34.18
N PRO A 68 5.55 -11.07 35.40
CA PRO A 68 5.17 -10.28 36.56
C PRO A 68 5.45 -8.79 36.37
N LEU A 69 4.56 -7.92 36.83
CA LEU A 69 4.69 -6.46 36.69
C LEU A 69 5.75 -5.85 37.62
N ASP A 70 6.14 -6.57 38.68
CA ASP A 70 7.15 -6.18 39.65
C ASP A 70 8.59 -6.45 39.18
N GLY A 71 8.75 -7.01 37.97
CA GLY A 71 10.05 -7.38 37.41
C GLY A 71 10.58 -8.74 37.87
N ALA A 72 9.76 -9.55 38.56
CA ALA A 72 10.13 -10.92 38.86
C ALA A 72 10.29 -11.77 37.57
N PRO A 73 10.98 -12.94 37.64
CA PRO A 73 11.17 -13.80 36.48
C PRO A 73 9.86 -14.22 35.81
N ALA A 74 9.92 -14.47 34.49
CA ALA A 74 8.77 -14.91 33.72
C ALA A 74 8.11 -16.16 34.33
N LEU A 75 6.78 -16.13 34.49
CA LEU A 75 5.98 -17.26 34.96
C LEU A 75 5.82 -18.31 33.86
N LEU A 76 5.79 -17.86 32.61
CA LEU A 76 5.72 -18.69 31.41
C LEU A 76 6.60 -18.07 30.34
N ALA A 77 7.36 -18.91 29.64
CA ALA A 77 8.05 -18.57 28.40
C ALA A 77 8.11 -19.84 27.52
N HIS A 78 7.33 -19.83 26.44
CA HIS A 78 7.23 -20.88 25.42
C HIS A 78 7.40 -20.22 24.05
N ASP A 79 8.45 -20.58 23.30
CA ASP A 79 8.78 -19.98 22.00
C ASP A 79 8.70 -18.43 21.98
N ALA A 80 9.01 -17.79 23.12
CA ALA A 80 8.76 -16.36 23.34
C ALA A 80 9.60 -15.45 22.43
N GLU A 81 10.76 -15.92 21.97
CA GLU A 81 11.65 -15.20 21.05
C GLU A 81 11.35 -15.53 19.58
N ARG A 82 10.39 -16.42 19.31
CA ARG A 82 10.06 -16.84 17.96
C ARG A 82 9.27 -15.73 17.26
N PRO A 83 9.70 -15.27 16.08
CA PRO A 83 8.96 -14.28 15.32
C PRO A 83 7.64 -14.88 14.82
N LEU A 84 6.52 -14.27 15.18
CA LEU A 84 5.17 -14.67 14.77
C LEU A 84 4.43 -13.48 14.17
N ASN A 85 3.38 -13.75 13.40
CA ASN A 85 2.52 -12.71 12.88
C ASN A 85 1.68 -12.11 14.02
N PRO A 86 1.84 -10.83 14.35
CA PRO A 86 1.11 -10.21 15.46
C PRO A 86 -0.36 -9.95 15.11
N ALA A 87 -0.75 -9.96 13.83
CA ALA A 87 -2.04 -9.41 13.37
C ALA A 87 -2.28 -8.04 14.04
N SER A 88 -3.49 -7.76 14.52
CA SER A 88 -3.83 -6.48 15.15
C SER A 88 -3.09 -6.18 16.47
N THR A 89 -2.39 -7.13 17.09
CA THR A 89 -1.64 -6.83 18.33
C THR A 89 -0.49 -5.85 18.09
N ILE A 90 -0.01 -5.72 16.85
CA ILE A 90 1.01 -4.72 16.46
C ILE A 90 0.54 -3.28 16.67
N LYS A 91 -0.78 -3.03 16.73
CA LYS A 91 -1.33 -1.70 17.02
C LYS A 91 -0.91 -1.18 18.39
N LEU A 92 -0.61 -2.07 19.34
CA LEU A 92 -0.07 -1.70 20.65
C LEU A 92 1.28 -0.98 20.51
N LEU A 93 2.17 -1.46 19.65
CA LEU A 93 3.42 -0.78 19.35
C LEU A 93 3.17 0.60 18.72
N THR A 94 2.33 0.67 17.69
CA THR A 94 2.03 1.91 16.98
C THR A 94 1.41 2.97 17.89
N THR A 95 0.41 2.58 18.70
CA THR A 95 -0.30 3.49 19.60
C THR A 95 0.57 3.93 20.78
N TYR A 96 1.37 3.02 21.35
CA TYR A 96 2.30 3.37 22.41
C TYR A 96 3.43 4.30 21.94
N ALA A 97 3.99 4.05 20.75
CA ALA A 97 4.94 4.96 20.12
C ALA A 97 4.34 6.35 19.91
N ALA A 98 3.11 6.42 19.41
CA ALA A 98 2.43 7.70 19.18
C ALA A 98 2.17 8.48 20.47
N LEU A 99 1.68 7.82 21.53
CA LEU A 99 1.47 8.46 22.84
C LEU A 99 2.76 9.05 23.39
N THR A 100 3.89 8.35 23.19
CA THR A 100 5.21 8.80 23.68
C THR A 100 5.77 9.95 22.85
N LEU A 101 5.60 9.88 21.52
CA LEU A 101 6.20 10.84 20.58
C LEU A 101 5.40 12.13 20.45
N LEU A 102 4.07 12.04 20.42
CA LEU A 102 3.17 13.18 20.18
C LEU A 102 2.57 13.73 21.48
N GLY A 103 2.49 12.91 22.52
CA GLY A 103 1.81 13.22 23.78
C GLY A 103 0.31 12.91 23.73
N PRO A 104 -0.30 12.51 24.87
CA PRO A 104 -1.71 12.09 24.92
C PRO A 104 -2.70 13.21 24.57
N ASP A 105 -2.33 14.46 24.82
CA ASP A 105 -3.17 15.65 24.57
C ASP A 105 -3.08 16.18 23.13
N TYR A 106 -2.31 15.52 22.26
CA TYR A 106 -2.19 15.90 20.86
C TYR A 106 -3.56 15.95 20.18
N ARG A 107 -3.78 16.98 19.34
CA ARG A 107 -5.01 17.19 18.57
C ARG A 107 -4.66 17.54 17.14
N TRP A 108 -5.43 16.98 16.20
CA TRP A 108 -5.30 17.28 14.78
C TRP A 108 -5.97 18.60 14.43
N ARG A 109 -5.49 19.23 13.35
CA ARG A 109 -6.03 20.48 12.82
C ARG A 109 -6.35 20.34 11.34
N THR A 110 -7.57 20.69 10.95
CA THR A 110 -7.98 20.77 9.53
C THR A 110 -8.24 22.23 9.20
N GLU A 111 -7.69 22.72 8.10
CA GLU A 111 -7.75 24.16 7.77
C GLU A 111 -8.70 24.39 6.59
N ALA A 112 -9.52 25.43 6.69
CA ALA A 112 -10.29 25.97 5.57
C ALA A 112 -9.67 27.29 5.12
N ARG A 113 -9.52 27.45 3.81
CA ARG A 113 -8.89 28.60 3.17
C ARG A 113 -9.77 29.07 2.02
N LEU A 114 -9.80 30.39 1.82
CA LEU A 114 -10.56 31.02 0.76
C LEU A 114 -9.58 31.43 -0.35
N LYS A 115 -9.78 30.90 -1.56
CA LYS A 115 -9.07 31.35 -2.76
C LYS A 115 -10.05 32.13 -3.63
N GLY A 116 -10.28 33.38 -3.25
CA GLY A 116 -11.29 34.23 -3.86
C GLY A 116 -11.75 35.32 -2.91
N LEU A 117 -12.73 36.11 -3.34
CA LEU A 117 -13.33 37.16 -2.51
C LEU A 117 -14.62 36.62 -1.88
N LEU A 118 -14.72 36.68 -0.55
CA LEU A 118 -15.97 36.45 0.18
C LEU A 118 -16.68 37.79 0.37
N GLN A 119 -17.81 37.98 -0.30
CA GLN A 119 -18.61 39.20 -0.21
C GLN A 119 -20.10 38.88 -0.25
N GLY A 120 -20.86 39.44 0.70
CA GLY A 120 -22.32 39.28 0.74
C GLY A 120 -22.78 37.82 0.82
N GLY A 121 -22.06 36.97 1.57
CA GLY A 121 -22.38 35.55 1.69
C GLY A 121 -21.77 34.65 0.60
N VAL A 122 -21.23 35.22 -0.48
CA VAL A 122 -20.76 34.44 -1.64
C VAL A 122 -19.24 34.47 -1.72
N LEU A 123 -18.61 33.30 -1.71
CA LEU A 123 -17.20 33.14 -2.09
C LEU A 123 -17.12 33.02 -3.61
N ARG A 124 -16.59 34.06 -4.26
CA ARG A 124 -16.24 34.03 -5.69
C ARG A 124 -14.85 33.42 -5.85
N GLY A 125 -14.79 32.10 -5.95
CA GLY A 125 -13.57 31.32 -6.00
C GLY A 125 -13.64 30.01 -5.21
N ASP A 126 -12.48 29.40 -4.98
CA ASP A 126 -12.39 28.05 -4.43
C ASP A 126 -12.37 28.05 -2.90
N LEU A 127 -13.08 27.10 -2.30
CA LEU A 127 -12.89 26.72 -0.89
C LEU A 127 -11.84 25.60 -0.84
N ILE A 128 -10.71 25.86 -0.18
CA ILE A 128 -9.65 24.86 0.00
C ILE A 128 -9.75 24.28 1.41
N LEU A 129 -9.84 22.95 1.52
CA LEU A 129 -9.70 22.21 2.77
C LEU A 129 -8.35 21.50 2.79
N ARG A 130 -7.49 21.90 3.72
CA ARG A 130 -6.20 21.24 3.97
C ARG A 130 -6.36 20.23 5.09
N GLY A 131 -6.17 18.97 4.75
CA GLY A 131 -6.23 17.89 5.71
C GLY A 131 -4.98 17.83 6.58
N GLY A 132 -5.16 17.83 7.91
CA GLY A 132 -4.06 17.68 8.86
C GLY A 132 -3.80 16.26 9.34
N GLY A 133 -4.40 15.26 8.69
CA GLY A 133 -4.22 13.85 9.03
C GLY A 133 -5.13 13.33 10.14
N ASP A 134 -6.20 14.06 10.49
CA ASP A 134 -7.15 13.62 11.52
C ASP A 134 -7.72 12.23 11.18
N PRO A 135 -7.48 11.19 12.00
CA PRO A 135 -8.00 9.86 11.75
C PRO A 135 -9.50 9.73 12.05
N LYS A 136 -10.12 10.74 12.66
CA LYS A 136 -11.48 10.71 13.17
C LYS A 136 -12.22 12.03 12.92
N LEU A 137 -12.02 12.65 11.75
CA LEU A 137 -12.90 13.70 11.24
C LEU A 137 -14.21 13.07 10.73
N VAL A 138 -15.14 12.81 11.64
CA VAL A 138 -16.42 12.14 11.35
C VAL A 138 -17.48 13.14 10.88
N ILE A 139 -18.65 12.65 10.47
CA ILE A 139 -19.71 13.51 9.91
C ILE A 139 -20.21 14.57 10.90
N GLU A 140 -20.22 14.27 12.20
CA GLU A 140 -20.61 15.22 13.23
C GLU A 140 -19.62 16.40 13.27
N ASP A 141 -18.32 16.10 13.21
CA ASP A 141 -17.26 17.12 13.20
C ASP A 141 -17.29 17.94 11.90
N LEU A 142 -17.52 17.28 10.76
CA LEU A 142 -17.63 17.95 9.47
C LEU A 142 -18.84 18.90 9.45
N THR A 143 -19.98 18.46 9.98
CA THR A 143 -21.20 19.26 10.08
C THR A 143 -20.98 20.47 10.97
N GLU A 144 -20.31 20.30 12.11
CA GLU A 144 -19.95 21.43 12.99
C GLU A 144 -18.97 22.39 12.30
N PHE A 145 -17.97 21.87 11.59
CA PHE A 145 -17.01 22.70 10.87
C PHE A 145 -17.71 23.51 9.77
N ILE A 146 -18.63 22.90 9.02
CA ILE A 146 -19.49 23.58 8.04
C ILE A 146 -20.35 24.65 8.72
N ALA A 147 -20.97 24.34 9.86
CA ALA A 147 -21.76 25.32 10.61
C ALA A 147 -20.92 26.53 11.04
N ARG A 148 -19.64 26.33 11.41
CA ARG A 148 -18.70 27.42 11.71
C ARG A 148 -18.37 28.25 10.45
N MET A 149 -18.19 27.62 9.29
CA MET A 149 -18.01 28.34 8.02
C MET A 149 -19.25 29.19 7.68
N ARG A 150 -20.44 28.62 7.84
CA ARG A 150 -21.72 29.32 7.67
C ARG A 150 -21.83 30.53 8.61
N ALA A 151 -21.54 30.33 9.90
CA ALA A 151 -21.57 31.39 10.90
C ALA A 151 -20.52 32.49 10.65
N ALA A 152 -19.41 32.16 9.99
CA ALA A 152 -18.40 33.10 9.55
C ALA A 152 -18.77 33.84 8.24
N GLY A 153 -19.99 33.64 7.72
CA GLY A 153 -20.54 34.39 6.60
C GLY A 153 -20.36 33.74 5.23
N LEU A 154 -19.98 32.45 5.14
CA LEU A 154 -19.96 31.72 3.87
C LEU A 154 -21.30 31.03 3.64
N GLU A 155 -22.11 31.52 2.72
CA GLU A 155 -23.41 30.96 2.37
C GLU A 155 -23.40 30.20 1.03
N GLU A 156 -22.62 30.69 0.08
CA GLU A 156 -22.48 30.14 -1.25
C GLU A 156 -21.02 30.03 -1.68
N ILE A 157 -20.68 28.94 -2.34
CA ILE A 157 -19.38 28.73 -2.98
C ILE A 157 -19.59 28.81 -4.50
N ASP A 158 -19.11 29.88 -5.11
CA ASP A 158 -19.08 30.11 -6.56
C ASP A 158 -17.68 29.75 -7.10
N GLY A 159 -17.38 28.46 -7.00
CA GLY A 159 -16.09 27.86 -7.35
C GLY A 159 -16.02 26.38 -6.94
N ASP A 160 -14.82 25.82 -6.91
CA ASP A 160 -14.61 24.42 -6.59
C ASP A 160 -14.30 24.19 -5.09
N LEU A 161 -14.57 22.97 -4.62
CA LEU A 161 -14.01 22.45 -3.38
C LEU A 161 -12.67 21.81 -3.70
N VAL A 162 -11.60 22.34 -3.11
CA VAL A 162 -10.24 21.87 -3.34
C VAL A 162 -9.74 21.17 -2.09
N ILE A 163 -9.30 19.92 -2.23
CA ILE A 163 -8.73 19.16 -1.12
C ILE A 163 -7.22 19.13 -1.25
N ASP A 164 -6.54 19.64 -0.23
CA ASP A 164 -5.09 19.56 -0.10
C ASP A 164 -4.70 18.45 0.87
N ASP A 165 -4.31 17.31 0.29
CA ASP A 165 -3.87 16.08 0.98
C ASP A 165 -2.36 15.95 1.09
N ALA A 166 -1.59 17.03 0.93
CA ALA A 166 -0.13 16.97 0.84
C ALA A 166 0.58 16.46 2.10
N ILE A 167 -0.10 16.30 3.23
CA ILE A 167 0.53 15.83 4.47
C ILE A 167 1.04 14.38 4.38
N PHE A 168 0.38 13.51 3.61
CA PHE A 168 0.72 12.10 3.48
C PHE A 168 0.96 11.69 2.04
N ASP A 169 1.83 10.69 1.83
CA ASP A 169 1.96 9.97 0.58
C ASP A 169 1.85 8.46 0.81
N ALA A 170 0.63 7.94 0.64
CA ALA A 170 0.29 6.53 0.84
C ALA A 170 0.21 5.74 -0.47
N GLY A 171 0.73 6.29 -1.58
CA GLY A 171 0.74 5.66 -2.91
C GLY A 171 -0.58 5.78 -3.68
N PRO A 172 -0.62 5.29 -4.93
CA PRO A 172 -1.79 5.42 -5.81
C PRO A 172 -2.91 4.46 -5.40
N GLY A 173 -4.14 4.96 -5.20
CA GLY A 173 -5.34 4.17 -4.89
C GLY A 173 -6.09 4.62 -3.64
N SER A 174 -7.34 4.15 -3.46
CA SER A 174 -8.20 4.50 -2.33
C SER A 174 -8.30 3.44 -1.23
N VAL A 175 -8.01 2.20 -1.59
CA VAL A 175 -8.10 1.02 -0.72
C VAL A 175 -6.92 0.09 -1.02
N GLU A 176 -6.54 -0.75 -0.06
CA GLU A 176 -5.59 -1.84 -0.26
C GLU A 176 -6.29 -3.06 -0.82
N ASP A 177 -5.72 -3.67 -1.86
CA ASP A 177 -6.16 -4.97 -2.34
C ASP A 177 -5.50 -6.08 -1.51
N PHE A 178 -6.05 -6.33 -0.33
CA PHE A 178 -5.54 -7.32 0.60
C PHE A 178 -6.36 -8.61 0.61
N ASP A 179 -7.67 -8.58 0.37
CA ASP A 179 -8.56 -9.74 0.49
C ASP A 179 -9.55 -9.86 -0.67
N GLY A 180 -9.37 -9.04 -1.72
CA GLY A 180 -10.22 -9.05 -2.90
C GLY A 180 -11.57 -8.36 -2.70
N ASP A 181 -11.83 -7.75 -1.54
CA ASP A 181 -13.03 -6.94 -1.29
C ASP A 181 -12.66 -5.47 -0.98
N PRO A 182 -12.61 -4.60 -2.00
CA PRO A 182 -12.30 -3.18 -1.82
C PRO A 182 -13.39 -2.42 -1.04
N SER A 183 -14.57 -3.01 -0.83
CA SER A 183 -15.67 -2.36 -0.10
C SER A 183 -15.49 -2.41 1.42
N GLN A 184 -14.51 -3.17 1.92
CA GLN A 184 -14.28 -3.30 3.35
C GLN A 184 -13.63 -2.03 3.93
N PRO A 185 -14.25 -1.35 4.92
CA PRO A 185 -13.72 -0.10 5.48
C PRO A 185 -12.29 -0.22 6.02
N TYR A 186 -11.90 -1.40 6.52
CA TYR A 186 -10.57 -1.62 7.06
C TYR A 186 -9.46 -1.68 5.99
N ASN A 187 -9.82 -1.72 4.70
CA ASN A 187 -8.91 -1.64 3.56
C ASN A 187 -8.63 -0.20 3.12
N VAL A 188 -9.37 0.80 3.62
CA VAL A 188 -9.18 2.21 3.25
C VAL A 188 -7.75 2.66 3.52
N ARG A 189 -7.21 3.41 2.55
CA ARG A 189 -5.87 4.01 2.64
C ARG A 189 -5.89 5.32 3.44
N PRO A 190 -4.75 5.70 4.05
CA PRO A 190 -4.58 7.01 4.68
C PRO A 190 -4.77 8.17 3.70
N PHE A 191 -5.37 9.26 4.18
CA PHE A 191 -5.56 10.52 3.46
C PHE A 191 -5.34 11.71 4.39
N GLY A 192 -4.83 12.81 3.85
CA GLY A 192 -4.67 14.03 4.64
C GLY A 192 -6.00 14.53 5.20
N ALA A 193 -7.02 14.58 4.34
CA ALA A 193 -8.40 14.94 4.65
C ALA A 193 -9.29 13.68 4.65
N LEU A 194 -8.94 12.69 5.48
CA LEU A 194 -9.77 11.51 5.68
C LEU A 194 -11.09 11.90 6.38
N MET A 195 -12.17 12.04 5.60
CA MET A 195 -13.51 12.30 6.12
C MET A 195 -14.27 10.99 6.36
N ASN A 196 -14.87 10.86 7.54
CA ASN A 196 -15.73 9.74 7.93
C ASN A 196 -15.15 8.35 7.62
N PHE A 197 -13.84 8.17 7.85
CA PHE A 197 -13.10 6.95 7.52
C PHE A 197 -13.15 6.51 6.04
N LYS A 198 -13.62 7.39 5.15
CA LYS A 198 -14.01 7.06 3.77
C LYS A 198 -15.03 5.91 3.70
N ALA A 199 -15.93 5.84 4.66
CA ALA A 199 -16.96 4.83 4.76
C ALA A 199 -18.32 5.45 5.10
N VAL A 200 -19.39 4.78 4.69
CA VAL A 200 -20.79 5.06 5.05
C VAL A 200 -21.49 3.76 5.35
N GLN A 201 -22.62 3.80 6.05
CA GLN A 201 -23.50 2.64 6.10
C GLN A 201 -24.34 2.57 4.82
N VAL A 202 -24.46 1.38 4.25
CA VAL A 202 -25.57 1.02 3.38
C VAL A 202 -26.71 0.54 4.26
N LEU A 203 -27.77 1.33 4.34
CA LEU A 203 -29.01 0.97 5.02
C LEU A 203 -29.92 0.21 4.07
N VAL A 204 -30.43 -0.93 4.53
CA VAL A 204 -31.34 -1.80 3.79
C VAL A 204 -32.67 -1.86 4.52
N ARG A 205 -33.74 -1.41 3.88
CA ARG A 205 -35.11 -1.40 4.41
C ARG A 205 -36.03 -2.26 3.55
N PRO A 206 -36.34 -3.51 3.96
CA PRO A 206 -37.30 -4.33 3.23
C PRO A 206 -38.66 -3.63 3.12
N ASN A 207 -39.26 -3.63 1.92
CA ASN A 207 -40.61 -3.14 1.68
C ASN A 207 -41.45 -4.19 0.94
N GLY A 208 -42.68 -3.85 0.56
CA GLY A 208 -43.63 -4.79 -0.06
C GLY A 208 -43.08 -5.48 -1.31
N THR A 209 -42.39 -4.76 -2.19
CA THR A 209 -42.00 -5.20 -3.53
C THR A 209 -40.48 -5.30 -3.75
N GLY A 210 -39.66 -4.73 -2.87
CA GLY A 210 -38.19 -4.70 -2.98
C GLY A 210 -37.53 -4.19 -1.69
N ALA A 211 -36.28 -3.73 -1.77
CA ALA A 211 -35.61 -3.08 -0.63
C ALA A 211 -35.40 -1.59 -0.92
N GLY A 212 -35.69 -0.73 0.05
CA GLY A 212 -35.20 0.64 0.03
C GLY A 212 -33.73 0.66 0.44
N LEU A 213 -32.87 1.25 -0.38
CA LEU A 213 -31.44 1.42 -0.09
C LEU A 213 -31.11 2.89 0.11
N ALA A 214 -30.28 3.19 1.11
CA ALA A 214 -29.78 4.53 1.37
C ALA A 214 -28.36 4.49 1.94
N PHE A 215 -27.63 5.58 1.76
CA PHE A 215 -26.39 5.82 2.51
C PHE A 215 -26.67 6.59 3.78
N ASP A 216 -26.00 6.21 4.86
CA ASP A 216 -25.97 6.96 6.11
C ASP A 216 -24.52 7.17 6.59
N PRO A 217 -24.01 8.42 6.61
CA PRO A 217 -24.67 9.65 6.17
C PRO A 217 -24.96 9.68 4.65
N PRO A 218 -25.88 10.55 4.18
CA PRO A 218 -26.18 10.70 2.76
C PRO A 218 -24.97 11.16 1.94
N LEU A 219 -24.88 10.69 0.69
CA LEU A 219 -23.91 11.16 -0.30
C LEU A 219 -24.66 11.85 -1.45
N ALA A 220 -24.40 13.15 -1.64
CA ALA A 220 -24.99 13.90 -2.76
C ALA A 220 -24.35 13.49 -4.10
N ASP A 221 -25.11 13.59 -5.18
CA ASP A 221 -24.69 13.26 -6.56
C ASP A 221 -24.19 11.81 -6.74
N VAL A 222 -24.57 10.90 -5.84
CA VAL A 222 -24.24 9.47 -5.92
C VAL A 222 -25.52 8.66 -6.14
N ALA A 223 -25.60 7.94 -7.26
CA ALA A 223 -26.72 7.06 -7.55
C ALA A 223 -26.49 5.64 -7.00
N ILE A 224 -27.54 5.01 -6.48
CA ILE A 224 -27.53 3.59 -6.09
C ILE A 224 -28.11 2.75 -7.22
N ASP A 225 -27.30 1.85 -7.81
CA ASP A 225 -27.75 0.79 -8.72
C ASP A 225 -28.18 -0.43 -7.89
N ASP A 226 -29.47 -0.45 -7.52
CA ASP A 226 -30.08 -1.51 -6.73
C ASP A 226 -30.26 -2.80 -7.54
N ARG A 227 -29.52 -3.84 -7.15
CA ARG A 227 -29.60 -5.21 -7.67
C ARG A 227 -29.88 -6.22 -6.55
N VAL A 228 -30.45 -5.77 -5.44
CA VAL A 228 -30.76 -6.61 -4.28
C VAL A 228 -32.05 -7.40 -4.54
N ARG A 229 -32.00 -8.70 -4.28
CA ARG A 229 -33.18 -9.58 -4.33
C ARG A 229 -33.68 -9.85 -2.93
N LEU A 230 -34.93 -9.48 -2.66
CA LEU A 230 -35.58 -9.86 -1.41
C LEU A 230 -36.03 -11.31 -1.44
N LEU A 231 -35.63 -12.07 -0.43
CA LEU A 231 -36.01 -13.47 -0.22
C LEU A 231 -36.85 -13.64 1.06
N GLY A 232 -37.62 -14.72 1.11
CA GLY A 232 -38.18 -15.26 2.36
C GLY A 232 -37.18 -16.17 3.08
N GLY A 233 -37.42 -16.45 4.36
CA GLY A 233 -36.59 -17.34 5.18
C GLY A 233 -35.80 -16.63 6.28
N PRO A 234 -35.00 -17.35 7.09
CA PRO A 234 -34.32 -16.77 8.24
C PRO A 234 -33.24 -15.74 7.83
N CYS A 235 -32.99 -14.76 8.70
CA CYS A 235 -31.86 -13.85 8.53
C CYS A 235 -30.55 -14.56 8.86
N ARG A 236 -29.67 -14.73 7.86
CA ARG A 236 -28.34 -15.34 8.05
C ARG A 236 -27.23 -14.30 8.05
N HIS A 237 -27.07 -13.58 6.94
CA HIS A 237 -25.94 -12.66 6.71
C HIS A 237 -26.31 -11.17 6.83
N GLY A 238 -27.60 -10.83 6.74
CA GLY A 238 -28.03 -9.44 6.84
C GLY A 238 -27.44 -8.52 5.77
N ALA A 239 -27.28 -7.25 6.10
CA ALA A 239 -26.70 -6.25 5.18
C ALA A 239 -25.22 -6.53 4.86
N SER A 240 -24.50 -7.20 5.76
CA SER A 240 -23.09 -7.57 5.56
C SER A 240 -22.86 -8.64 4.49
N GLY A 241 -23.92 -9.34 4.07
CA GLY A 241 -23.86 -10.32 2.97
C GLY A 241 -24.03 -9.71 1.58
N LEU A 242 -24.27 -8.40 1.48
CA LEU A 242 -24.42 -7.71 0.20
C LEU A 242 -23.05 -7.38 -0.39
N THR A 243 -22.96 -7.51 -1.71
CA THR A 243 -21.79 -7.07 -2.48
C THR A 243 -21.98 -5.62 -2.90
N VAL A 244 -21.06 -4.76 -2.49
CA VAL A 244 -21.03 -3.34 -2.86
C VAL A 244 -19.85 -3.09 -3.78
N ARG A 245 -20.09 -2.47 -4.93
CA ARG A 245 -19.04 -2.11 -5.90
C ARG A 245 -19.28 -0.72 -6.45
N ASP A 246 -18.19 -0.04 -6.75
CA ASP A 246 -18.26 1.22 -7.48
C ASP A 246 -18.76 0.95 -8.91
N GLY A 247 -19.63 1.83 -9.41
CA GLY A 247 -20.16 1.76 -10.76
C GLY A 247 -19.12 2.11 -11.81
N GLU A 248 -19.12 1.37 -12.92
CA GLU A 248 -18.31 1.66 -14.10
C GLU A 248 -19.01 2.72 -14.96
N GLY A 249 -18.46 3.93 -15.06
CA GLY A 249 -19.03 5.01 -15.87
C GLY A 249 -18.77 6.45 -15.36
N GLY A 250 -19.28 7.43 -16.13
CA GLY A 250 -19.04 8.87 -15.92
C GLY A 250 -19.79 9.50 -14.74
N ALA A 251 -20.96 8.98 -14.36
CA ALA A 251 -21.68 9.39 -13.15
C ALA A 251 -21.18 8.57 -11.94
N ALA A 252 -21.06 9.19 -10.76
CA ALA A 252 -20.71 8.49 -9.53
C ALA A 252 -21.86 7.56 -9.12
N GLY A 253 -21.73 6.26 -9.39
CA GLY A 253 -22.72 5.25 -9.02
C GLY A 253 -22.11 4.22 -8.08
N VAL A 254 -22.93 3.63 -7.23
CA VAL A 254 -22.57 2.47 -6.39
C VAL A 254 -23.58 1.37 -6.67
N ARG A 255 -23.11 0.20 -7.11
CA ARG A 255 -23.93 -0.98 -7.31
C ARG A 255 -23.98 -1.81 -6.04
N ILE A 256 -25.19 -2.15 -5.62
CA ILE A 256 -25.44 -2.98 -4.44
C ILE A 256 -26.20 -4.22 -4.91
N SER A 257 -25.64 -5.39 -4.68
CA SER A 257 -26.16 -6.64 -5.23
C SER A 257 -26.10 -7.77 -4.22
N GLY A 258 -26.95 -8.78 -4.41
CA GLY A 258 -27.01 -9.97 -3.56
C GLY A 258 -28.43 -10.33 -3.18
N SER A 259 -28.56 -11.18 -2.17
CA SER A 259 -29.85 -11.60 -1.63
C SER A 259 -29.98 -11.15 -0.19
N TYR A 260 -31.16 -10.63 0.16
CA TYR A 260 -31.46 -10.11 1.49
C TYR A 260 -32.78 -10.71 1.99
N SER A 261 -32.81 -11.26 3.19
CA SER A 261 -34.04 -11.81 3.75
C SER A 261 -34.92 -10.71 4.36
N ARG A 262 -36.22 -10.77 4.08
CA ARG A 262 -37.21 -9.90 4.76
C ARG A 262 -37.18 -10.05 6.29
N ALA A 263 -36.82 -11.24 6.79
CA ALA A 263 -36.73 -11.50 8.23
C ALA A 263 -35.56 -10.76 8.91
N CYS A 264 -34.62 -10.20 8.16
CA CYS A 264 -33.55 -9.38 8.74
C CYS A 264 -34.04 -8.02 9.25
N GLY A 265 -35.22 -7.55 8.82
CA GLY A 265 -35.68 -6.20 9.11
C GLY A 265 -34.78 -5.13 8.49
N GLU A 266 -34.84 -3.92 9.04
CA GLU A 266 -33.91 -2.84 8.70
C GLU A 266 -32.53 -3.12 9.30
N GLN A 267 -31.48 -3.07 8.47
CA GLN A 267 -30.08 -3.21 8.91
C GLN A 267 -29.16 -2.31 8.12
N GLY A 268 -28.01 -2.00 8.71
CA GLY A 268 -26.91 -1.26 8.09
C GLY A 268 -25.63 -2.07 8.02
N ALA A 269 -24.81 -1.85 7.00
CA ALA A 269 -23.44 -2.34 6.94
C ALA A 269 -22.50 -1.22 6.47
N PHE A 270 -21.39 -1.02 7.20
CA PHE A 270 -20.38 -0.04 6.81
C PHE A 270 -19.59 -0.52 5.60
N VAL A 271 -19.48 0.34 4.60
CA VAL A 271 -18.77 0.07 3.35
C VAL A 271 -17.92 1.26 2.95
N ALA A 272 -16.73 0.98 2.42
CA ALA A 272 -15.93 1.92 1.67
C ALA A 272 -16.42 1.93 0.23
N VAL A 273 -16.80 3.11 -0.25
CA VAL A 273 -17.29 3.30 -1.63
C VAL A 273 -16.57 4.47 -2.26
N LEU A 274 -16.58 4.49 -3.59
CA LEU A 274 -16.04 5.52 -4.45
C LEU A 274 -14.52 5.71 -4.31
N ASP A 275 -13.90 6.43 -5.25
CA ASP A 275 -12.58 6.99 -5.01
C ASP A 275 -12.65 8.11 -3.95
N HIS A 276 -11.49 8.50 -3.40
CA HIS A 276 -11.42 9.50 -2.32
C HIS A 276 -12.08 10.84 -2.69
N ARG A 277 -11.85 11.31 -3.92
CA ARG A 277 -12.37 12.58 -4.43
C ARG A 277 -13.89 12.55 -4.54
N ARG A 278 -14.45 11.49 -5.11
CA ARG A 278 -15.90 11.30 -5.28
C ARG A 278 -16.60 11.11 -3.93
N PHE A 279 -15.97 10.39 -3.00
CA PHE A 279 -16.51 10.22 -1.64
C PHE A 279 -16.60 11.56 -0.90
N ILE A 280 -15.50 12.35 -0.88
CA ILE A 280 -15.50 13.68 -0.26
C ILE A 280 -16.54 14.59 -0.91
N HIS A 281 -16.64 14.58 -2.25
CA HIS A 281 -17.62 15.38 -2.97
C HIS A 281 -19.03 15.11 -2.44
N GLY A 282 -19.45 13.84 -2.45
CA GLY A 282 -20.80 13.48 -2.02
C GLY A 282 -21.07 13.79 -0.55
N LEU A 283 -20.11 13.47 0.33
CA LEU A 283 -20.26 13.69 1.77
C LEU A 283 -20.30 15.18 2.12
N PHE A 284 -19.33 15.96 1.63
CA PHE A 284 -19.27 17.40 1.90
C PHE A 284 -20.47 18.12 1.30
N LYS A 285 -20.84 17.82 0.05
CA LYS A 285 -21.97 18.47 -0.62
C LYS A 285 -23.28 18.20 0.10
N ALA A 286 -23.53 16.97 0.52
CA ALA A 286 -24.71 16.62 1.31
C ALA A 286 -24.76 17.41 2.63
N ALA A 287 -23.66 17.43 3.38
CA ALA A 287 -23.58 18.18 4.64
C ALA A 287 -23.71 19.71 4.44
N TRP A 288 -23.11 20.25 3.37
CA TRP A 288 -23.19 21.67 3.01
C TRP A 288 -24.63 22.09 2.70
N GLN A 289 -25.32 21.31 1.88
CA GLN A 289 -26.73 21.55 1.52
C GLN A 289 -27.66 21.40 2.73
N ALA A 290 -27.43 20.40 3.59
CA ALA A 290 -28.19 20.23 4.83
C ALA A 290 -28.05 21.43 5.78
N ALA A 291 -26.90 22.10 5.76
CA ALA A 291 -26.67 23.36 6.50
C ALA A 291 -27.22 24.61 5.79
N GLY A 292 -27.98 24.47 4.70
CA GLY A 292 -28.52 25.58 3.91
C GLY A 292 -27.52 26.22 2.92
N GLY A 293 -26.38 25.58 2.69
CA GLY A 293 -25.33 25.96 1.75
C GLY A 293 -25.73 25.83 0.28
N ARG A 294 -25.33 26.81 -0.54
CA ARG A 294 -25.43 26.72 -2.00
C ARG A 294 -24.05 26.41 -2.60
N TRP A 295 -23.97 25.40 -3.45
CA TRP A 295 -22.75 25.04 -4.18
C TRP A 295 -23.07 24.09 -5.34
N THR A 296 -22.57 24.43 -6.53
CA THR A 296 -22.75 23.64 -7.77
C THR A 296 -21.42 23.26 -8.43
N GLY A 297 -20.29 23.68 -7.86
CA GLY A 297 -18.96 23.36 -8.36
C GLY A 297 -18.55 21.90 -8.14
N ARG A 298 -17.29 21.59 -8.42
CA ARG A 298 -16.74 20.23 -8.37
C ARG A 298 -15.73 20.09 -7.24
N THR A 299 -15.43 18.84 -6.87
CA THR A 299 -14.31 18.54 -5.99
C THR A 299 -13.08 18.12 -6.78
N ARG A 300 -11.95 18.72 -6.47
CA ARG A 300 -10.63 18.39 -7.02
C ARG A 300 -9.62 18.16 -5.89
N ILE A 301 -8.73 17.19 -6.07
CA ILE A 301 -7.58 16.98 -5.18
C ILE A 301 -6.41 17.75 -5.78
N GLU A 302 -5.88 18.73 -5.07
CA GLU A 302 -4.71 19.53 -5.47
C GLU A 302 -3.74 19.57 -4.28
N ARG A 303 -2.77 18.65 -4.28
CA ARG A 303 -1.75 18.54 -3.23
C ARG A 303 -0.88 19.80 -3.25
N GLY A 304 -0.78 20.50 -2.12
CA GLY A 304 -0.01 21.73 -1.98
C GLY A 304 -0.76 22.99 -2.43
N ALA A 305 -2.08 22.94 -2.65
CA ALA A 305 -2.89 24.10 -3.00
C ALA A 305 -2.95 25.17 -1.90
N SER A 306 -2.70 24.79 -0.66
CA SER A 306 -2.83 25.68 0.50
C SER A 306 -1.66 26.66 0.58
N THR A 307 -1.95 27.95 0.39
CA THR A 307 -1.00 29.06 0.62
C THR A 307 -1.62 30.11 1.55
N GLY A 308 -0.79 30.92 2.20
CA GLY A 308 -1.22 31.98 3.13
C GLY A 308 -1.61 31.48 4.52
N GLU A 309 -2.40 32.26 5.26
CA GLU A 309 -2.99 31.88 6.56
C GLU A 309 -4.36 31.21 6.36
N PRO A 310 -4.76 30.26 7.25
CA PRO A 310 -6.09 29.67 7.20
C PRO A 310 -7.16 30.71 7.54
N TRP A 311 -8.29 30.65 6.83
CA TRP A 311 -9.46 31.46 7.16
C TRP A 311 -10.16 30.92 8.41
N LEU A 312 -10.31 29.60 8.50
CA LEU A 312 -10.78 28.90 9.68
C LEU A 312 -9.94 27.66 9.94
N VAL A 313 -9.85 27.29 11.22
CA VAL A 313 -9.14 26.10 11.68
C VAL A 313 -10.11 25.26 12.52
N TRP A 314 -10.38 24.05 12.05
CA TRP A 314 -10.98 23.01 12.86
C TRP A 314 -9.90 22.34 13.71
N THR A 315 -10.10 22.28 15.02
CA THR A 315 -9.25 21.50 15.92
C THR A 315 -10.06 20.33 16.42
N SER A 316 -9.54 19.12 16.26
CA SER A 316 -10.24 17.89 16.61
C SER A 316 -10.69 17.95 18.09
N PRO A 317 -11.97 17.68 18.38
CA PRO A 317 -12.47 17.64 19.76
C PRO A 317 -11.94 16.43 20.53
N ARG A 318 -11.32 15.46 19.83
CA ARG A 318 -10.72 14.25 20.40
C ARG A 318 -9.21 14.42 20.55
N THR A 319 -8.68 13.95 21.66
CA THR A 319 -7.24 13.85 21.92
C THR A 319 -6.65 12.61 21.29
N LEU A 320 -5.32 12.51 21.24
CA LEU A 320 -4.64 11.27 20.88
C LEU A 320 -5.01 10.12 21.82
N ALA A 321 -5.20 10.37 23.11
CA ALA A 321 -5.65 9.34 24.05
C ALA A 321 -7.02 8.75 23.66
N ASP A 322 -7.98 9.60 23.26
CA ASP A 322 -9.30 9.16 22.78
C ASP A 322 -9.17 8.33 21.48
N VAL A 323 -8.34 8.80 20.55
CA VAL A 323 -8.07 8.09 19.28
C VAL A 323 -7.39 6.75 19.52
N VAL A 324 -6.43 6.67 20.44
CA VAL A 324 -5.74 5.43 20.82
C VAL A 324 -6.70 4.45 21.48
N HIS A 325 -7.60 4.93 22.35
CA HIS A 325 -8.65 4.10 22.90
C HIS A 325 -9.44 3.42 21.79
N ASP A 326 -9.92 4.17 20.81
CA ASP A 326 -10.75 3.63 19.73
C ASP A 326 -9.98 2.73 18.77
N ILE A 327 -8.73 3.08 18.44
CA ILE A 327 -7.83 2.21 17.67
C ILE A 327 -7.73 0.84 18.34
N ASN A 328 -7.47 0.81 19.65
CA ASN A 328 -7.20 -0.43 20.36
C ASN A 328 -8.48 -1.20 20.68
N LYS A 329 -9.59 -0.52 21.02
CA LYS A 329 -10.89 -1.18 21.30
C LYS A 329 -11.55 -1.74 20.07
N PHE A 330 -11.54 -1.00 18.97
CA PHE A 330 -12.20 -1.42 17.72
C PHE A 330 -11.22 -2.01 16.71
N SER A 331 -9.93 -2.12 17.07
CA SER A 331 -8.87 -2.59 16.17
C SER A 331 -8.87 -1.85 14.82
N ASN A 332 -9.07 -0.52 14.84
CA ASN A 332 -9.29 0.24 13.60
C ASN A 332 -8.00 0.40 12.77
N ASN A 333 -7.97 -0.26 11.61
CA ASN A 333 -6.80 -0.27 10.73
C ASN A 333 -6.50 1.10 10.13
N VAL A 334 -7.51 1.80 9.64
CA VAL A 334 -7.35 3.08 8.94
C VAL A 334 -6.80 4.14 9.89
N MET A 335 -7.38 4.23 11.08
CA MET A 335 -6.91 5.13 12.14
C MET A 335 -5.47 4.82 12.56
N THR A 336 -5.11 3.53 12.67
CA THR A 336 -3.73 3.14 13.00
C THR A 336 -2.74 3.60 11.93
N ARG A 337 -3.09 3.43 10.66
CA ARG A 337 -2.23 3.80 9.53
C ARG A 337 -2.08 5.33 9.40
N GLN A 338 -3.18 6.06 9.58
CA GLN A 338 -3.15 7.53 9.71
C GLN A 338 -2.20 7.95 10.83
N LEU A 339 -2.34 7.36 12.02
CA LEU A 339 -1.52 7.69 13.19
C LEU A 339 -0.03 7.39 12.97
N MET A 340 0.27 6.28 12.29
CA MET A 340 1.64 5.93 11.93
C MET A 340 2.27 6.99 11.01
N LEU A 341 1.55 7.46 9.99
CA LEU A 341 2.02 8.56 9.13
C LEU A 341 2.05 9.91 9.86
N GLN A 342 1.14 10.14 10.81
CA GLN A 342 1.15 11.36 11.62
C GLN A 342 2.47 11.50 12.40
N MET A 343 2.98 10.42 13.00
CA MET A 343 4.28 10.46 13.69
C MET A 343 5.41 10.89 12.77
N ALA A 344 5.43 10.43 11.51
CA ALA A 344 6.42 10.88 10.53
C ALA A 344 6.21 12.33 10.09
N SER A 345 4.97 12.74 9.93
CA SER A 345 4.59 14.13 9.66
C SER A 345 5.13 15.07 10.73
N GLU A 346 4.88 14.77 12.01
CA GLU A 346 5.36 15.60 13.12
C GLU A 346 6.88 15.55 13.29
N ALA A 347 7.53 14.46 12.87
CA ALA A 347 8.98 14.37 12.77
C ALA A 347 9.58 15.14 11.57
N GLY A 348 8.76 15.86 10.80
CA GLY A 348 9.21 16.75 9.72
C GLY A 348 9.07 16.21 8.30
N ALA A 349 8.53 15.01 8.10
CA ALA A 349 8.29 14.47 6.75
C ALA A 349 7.13 15.20 6.05
N ARG A 350 7.37 15.64 4.80
CA ARG A 350 6.42 16.40 3.98
C ARG A 350 6.62 16.03 2.49
N PRO A 351 5.73 15.22 1.88
CA PRO A 351 4.71 14.40 2.53
C PRO A 351 5.33 13.29 3.39
N ALA A 352 4.61 12.82 4.42
CA ALA A 352 5.03 11.67 5.19
C ALA A 352 4.73 10.36 4.45
N THR A 353 5.74 9.50 4.31
CA THR A 353 5.61 8.17 3.70
C THR A 353 5.61 7.04 4.75
N LEU A 354 5.21 5.83 4.36
CA LEU A 354 5.36 4.65 5.22
C LEU A 354 6.83 4.36 5.58
N ALA A 355 7.77 4.65 4.67
CA ALA A 355 9.20 4.47 4.94
C ALA A 355 9.68 5.43 6.04
N ASP A 356 9.22 6.69 6.01
CA ASP A 356 9.50 7.66 7.06
C ASP A 356 8.91 7.23 8.40
N ALA A 357 7.66 6.76 8.41
CA ALA A 357 7.00 6.31 9.63
C ALA A 357 7.70 5.10 10.26
N ARG A 358 8.15 4.13 9.46
CA ARG A 358 8.96 3.00 9.95
C ARG A 358 10.27 3.49 10.56
N ARG A 359 10.93 4.45 9.93
CA ARG A 359 12.18 5.04 10.44
C ARG A 359 11.95 5.72 11.79
N VAL A 360 10.87 6.49 11.94
CA VAL A 360 10.51 7.14 13.22
C VAL A 360 10.27 6.13 14.32
N VAL A 361 9.46 5.08 14.08
CA VAL A 361 9.20 4.06 15.10
C VAL A 361 10.47 3.28 15.46
N ARG A 362 11.32 2.93 14.49
CA ARG A 362 12.61 2.26 14.74
C ARG A 362 13.58 3.14 15.54
N ALA A 363 13.65 4.44 15.22
CA ALA A 363 14.47 5.39 15.97
C ALA A 363 13.98 5.57 17.41
N TRP A 364 12.65 5.62 17.61
CA TRP A 364 12.03 5.69 18.94
C TRP A 364 12.30 4.42 19.78
N LEU A 365 12.26 3.24 19.17
CA LEU A 365 12.66 1.98 19.82
C LEU A 365 14.14 2.02 20.24
N ALA A 366 15.02 2.39 19.32
CA ALA A 366 16.46 2.47 19.57
C ALA A 366 16.80 3.48 20.68
N ALA A 367 16.11 4.62 20.73
CA ALA A 367 16.29 5.63 21.78
C ALA A 367 15.93 5.13 23.19
N GLN A 368 15.10 4.09 23.29
CA GLN A 368 14.77 3.41 24.54
C GLN A 368 15.70 2.22 24.86
N GLY A 369 16.72 1.99 24.04
CA GLY A 369 17.59 0.81 24.18
C GLY A 369 16.92 -0.50 23.77
N LEU A 370 15.80 -0.45 23.03
CA LEU A 370 15.07 -1.63 22.57
C LEU A 370 15.49 -1.99 21.13
N ALA A 371 15.94 -3.22 20.94
CA ALA A 371 16.33 -3.75 19.64
C ALA A 371 15.53 -5.02 19.33
N PHE A 372 14.74 -4.96 18.26
CA PHE A 372 13.90 -6.06 17.77
C PHE A 372 14.25 -6.34 16.29
N PRO A 373 15.40 -6.97 16.00
CA PRO A 373 15.80 -7.27 14.61
C PRO A 373 14.77 -8.11 13.86
N GLU A 374 14.01 -8.94 14.57
CA GLU A 374 12.93 -9.77 14.07
C GLU A 374 11.63 -9.01 13.74
N LEU A 375 11.49 -7.77 14.19
CA LEU A 375 10.29 -6.97 13.98
C LEU A 375 10.21 -6.46 12.53
N VAL A 376 9.23 -6.99 11.80
CA VAL A 376 8.82 -6.50 10.48
C VAL A 376 7.64 -5.53 10.63
N LEU A 377 7.97 -4.26 10.85
CA LEU A 377 6.97 -3.19 10.87
C LEU A 377 6.62 -2.74 9.45
N ASP A 378 5.42 -3.10 8.99
CA ASP A 378 4.90 -2.71 7.67
C ASP A 378 4.06 -1.43 7.74
N ASN A 379 2.75 -1.54 7.97
CA ASN A 379 1.80 -0.42 7.98
C ASN A 379 1.28 -0.06 9.38
N GLY A 380 1.83 -0.70 10.42
CA GLY A 380 1.48 -0.47 11.82
C GLY A 380 0.12 -1.03 12.27
N ALA A 381 -0.73 -1.49 11.34
CA ALA A 381 -2.07 -2.02 11.63
C ALA A 381 -2.14 -3.55 11.70
N GLY A 382 -1.18 -4.26 11.11
CA GLY A 382 -1.12 -5.74 11.16
C GLY A 382 -1.93 -6.45 10.09
N LEU A 383 -2.58 -5.70 9.20
CA LEU A 383 -3.21 -6.22 7.98
C LEU A 383 -2.20 -6.43 6.84
N SER A 384 -0.91 -6.45 7.12
CA SER A 384 0.10 -6.67 6.09
C SER A 384 0.19 -8.15 5.73
N ARG A 385 0.07 -8.44 4.44
CA ARG A 385 0.29 -9.77 3.87
C ARG A 385 1.78 -10.10 3.83
N ASP A 386 2.63 -9.08 3.73
CA ASP A 386 4.08 -9.18 3.61
C ASP A 386 4.76 -9.44 4.96
N ALA A 387 4.24 -8.88 6.05
CA ALA A 387 4.71 -9.19 7.42
C ALA A 387 4.51 -10.67 7.81
N ARG A 388 3.70 -11.43 7.05
CA ARG A 388 3.41 -12.86 7.31
C ARG A 388 4.27 -13.83 6.51
N ARG A 389 5.00 -13.37 5.50
CA ARG A 389 5.63 -14.25 4.51
C ARG A 389 7.13 -14.15 4.63
N ARG A 390 7.78 -15.25 5.01
CA ARG A 390 9.22 -15.41 4.75
C ARG A 390 9.39 -16.01 3.37
N VAL A 391 10.16 -15.35 2.52
CA VAL A 391 10.49 -15.81 1.17
C VAL A 391 11.92 -16.31 1.21
N LEU A 392 12.12 -17.58 0.89
CA LEU A 392 13.45 -18.14 0.62
C LEU A 392 13.61 -18.22 -0.90
N LEU A 393 14.51 -17.40 -1.44
CA LEU A 393 14.98 -17.56 -2.81
C LEU A 393 16.19 -18.49 -2.79
N ILE A 394 16.08 -19.63 -3.46
CA ILE A 394 17.19 -20.57 -3.66
C ILE A 394 17.71 -20.35 -5.07
N GLU A 395 18.95 -19.90 -5.18
CA GLU A 395 19.66 -19.73 -6.44
C GLU A 395 20.96 -20.51 -6.40
N ALA A 396 21.47 -20.91 -7.55
CA ALA A 396 22.78 -21.54 -7.63
C ALA A 396 23.85 -20.51 -8.00
N GLY A 397 24.87 -20.36 -7.15
CA GLY A 397 26.03 -19.53 -7.45
C GLY A 397 25.97 -18.11 -6.86
N GLY A 398 26.96 -17.30 -7.22
CA GLY A 398 27.18 -15.98 -6.59
C GLY A 398 26.31 -14.86 -7.15
N GLU A 399 26.54 -13.64 -6.63
CA GLU A 399 26.06 -12.42 -7.29
C GLU A 399 26.76 -12.21 -8.64
N ALA A 400 26.06 -11.56 -9.57
CA ALA A 400 26.66 -11.07 -10.81
C ALA A 400 27.75 -10.03 -10.49
N LYS A 401 28.99 -10.29 -10.92
CA LYS A 401 30.13 -9.37 -10.77
C LYS A 401 30.80 -9.03 -12.10
N ASP A 402 30.52 -9.80 -13.13
CA ASP A 402 31.10 -9.63 -14.45
C ASP A 402 30.37 -8.48 -15.18
N PRO A 403 31.05 -7.35 -15.46
CA PRO A 403 30.41 -6.19 -16.09
C PRO A 403 29.87 -6.50 -17.49
N ASP A 404 30.43 -7.51 -18.19
CA ASP A 404 29.98 -7.90 -19.53
C ASP A 404 28.56 -8.47 -19.52
N ILE A 405 28.06 -8.93 -18.36
CA ILE A 405 26.67 -9.38 -18.21
C ILE A 405 25.71 -8.30 -18.69
N TRP A 406 25.93 -7.05 -18.28
CA TRP A 406 25.01 -5.96 -18.63
C TRP A 406 25.26 -5.37 -20.02
N ASN A 407 26.33 -5.77 -20.71
CA ASN A 407 26.60 -5.37 -22.10
C ASN A 407 25.90 -6.34 -23.06
N PRO A 408 24.83 -5.92 -23.78
CA PRO A 408 24.12 -6.81 -24.70
C PRO A 408 25.03 -7.43 -25.75
N ALA A 409 26.03 -6.70 -26.27
CA ALA A 409 26.92 -7.20 -27.32
C ALA A 409 27.87 -8.32 -26.86
N ALA A 410 28.11 -8.43 -25.54
CA ALA A 410 29.05 -9.42 -24.99
C ALA A 410 28.43 -10.82 -24.83
N TRP A 411 27.12 -10.99 -25.05
CA TRP A 411 26.42 -12.24 -24.75
C TRP A 411 27.07 -13.52 -25.31
N PRO A 412 27.65 -13.57 -26.53
CA PRO A 412 28.29 -14.79 -27.03
C PRO A 412 29.52 -15.18 -26.21
N ALA A 413 30.22 -14.18 -25.67
CA ALA A 413 31.44 -14.36 -24.90
C ALA A 413 31.19 -14.67 -23.41
N LEU A 414 29.94 -14.57 -22.94
CA LEU A 414 29.56 -14.93 -21.56
C LEU A 414 29.45 -16.45 -21.37
N GLN A 415 29.15 -17.19 -22.45
CA GLN A 415 28.95 -18.64 -22.40
C GLN A 415 30.28 -19.38 -22.15
N GLY A 416 30.33 -20.23 -21.13
CA GLY A 416 31.52 -20.96 -20.68
C GLY A 416 32.41 -20.26 -19.69
N ARG A 417 32.03 -19.05 -19.28
CA ARG A 417 32.69 -18.42 -18.14
C ARG A 417 32.37 -19.21 -16.87
N SER A 418 33.08 -18.93 -15.78
CA SER A 418 33.00 -19.69 -14.52
C SER A 418 31.61 -19.77 -13.87
N TYR A 419 30.67 -18.95 -14.34
CA TYR A 419 29.28 -18.88 -13.90
C TYR A 419 28.29 -19.45 -14.93
N ASP A 420 28.77 -20.21 -15.91
CA ASP A 420 27.97 -21.05 -16.79
C ASP A 420 28.09 -22.51 -16.32
N TRP A 421 26.97 -23.21 -16.21
CA TRP A 421 26.96 -24.66 -16.02
C TRP A 421 27.53 -25.41 -17.22
N ASP A 422 27.52 -24.78 -18.40
CA ASP A 422 28.12 -25.29 -19.64
C ASP A 422 27.64 -26.70 -20.01
N TYR A 423 26.32 -26.90 -19.94
CA TYR A 423 25.74 -28.20 -20.28
C TYR A 423 25.95 -28.53 -21.75
N HIS A 424 26.05 -29.81 -22.01
CA HIS A 424 26.12 -30.37 -23.35
C HIS A 424 25.01 -31.39 -23.51
N THR A 425 24.31 -31.35 -24.64
CA THR A 425 23.32 -32.39 -24.94
C THR A 425 24.04 -33.71 -25.20
N GLU A 426 23.35 -34.83 -25.00
CA GLU A 426 23.77 -36.08 -25.65
C GLU A 426 23.70 -35.92 -27.19
N PRO A 427 24.36 -36.77 -27.98
CA PRO A 427 24.25 -36.74 -29.44
C PRO A 427 22.79 -36.76 -29.92
N GLN A 428 22.37 -35.69 -30.59
CA GLN A 428 20.97 -35.53 -31.01
C GLN A 428 20.75 -36.09 -32.41
N VAL A 429 20.02 -37.21 -32.51
CA VAL A 429 19.72 -37.90 -33.78
C VAL A 429 19.08 -36.94 -34.80
N GLY A 430 18.13 -36.11 -34.36
CA GLY A 430 17.45 -35.11 -35.19
C GLY A 430 18.35 -33.99 -35.73
N THR A 431 19.62 -33.95 -35.33
CA THR A 431 20.59 -32.94 -35.78
C THR A 431 21.87 -33.56 -36.36
N ALA A 432 21.77 -34.77 -36.90
CA ALA A 432 22.89 -35.56 -37.44
C ALA A 432 23.93 -35.93 -36.37
N GLY A 433 23.48 -36.31 -35.17
CA GLY A 433 24.35 -36.79 -34.08
C GLY A 433 25.17 -35.70 -33.41
N ARG A 434 24.86 -34.41 -33.66
CA ARG A 434 25.58 -33.29 -33.03
C ARG A 434 25.32 -33.23 -31.53
N VAL A 435 26.37 -32.87 -30.80
CA VAL A 435 26.33 -32.44 -29.40
C VAL A 435 26.22 -30.93 -29.38
N HIS A 436 25.17 -30.41 -28.75
CA HIS A 436 24.92 -28.97 -28.67
C HIS A 436 25.30 -28.45 -27.31
N ARG A 437 25.94 -27.28 -27.31
CA ARG A 437 26.31 -26.57 -26.11
C ARG A 437 25.14 -25.71 -25.62
N TRP A 438 24.72 -25.93 -24.38
CA TRP A 438 23.55 -25.31 -23.76
C TRP A 438 23.97 -24.55 -22.50
N ALA A 439 24.33 -23.28 -22.70
CA ALA A 439 24.70 -22.40 -21.60
C ALA A 439 23.54 -22.21 -20.61
N ARG A 440 23.82 -22.33 -19.31
CA ARG A 440 22.88 -22.09 -18.21
C ARG A 440 23.57 -21.32 -17.09
N GLY A 441 23.01 -20.19 -16.71
CA GLY A 441 23.62 -19.34 -15.68
C GLY A 441 23.59 -20.00 -14.30
N ARG A 442 24.75 -19.93 -13.61
CA ARG A 442 25.00 -20.30 -12.22
C ARG A 442 25.36 -19.05 -11.42
N LEU A 443 24.41 -18.12 -11.35
CA LEU A 443 24.47 -16.92 -10.52
C LEU A 443 23.05 -16.42 -10.26
N ILE A 444 22.89 -15.47 -9.34
CA ILE A 444 21.60 -14.80 -9.11
C ILE A 444 21.11 -14.13 -10.41
N GLY A 445 19.86 -14.43 -10.79
CA GLY A 445 19.30 -14.08 -12.10
C GLY A 445 19.45 -15.18 -13.16
N GLY A 446 20.23 -16.22 -12.85
CA GLY A 446 20.37 -17.43 -13.65
C GLY A 446 20.77 -17.15 -15.09
N SER A 447 20.12 -17.85 -16.03
CA SER A 447 20.44 -17.75 -17.46
C SER A 447 20.19 -16.36 -18.04
N SER A 448 19.38 -15.52 -17.37
CA SER A 448 19.14 -14.14 -17.80
C SER A 448 20.39 -13.29 -17.86
N CYS A 449 21.45 -13.71 -17.18
CA CYS A 449 22.74 -13.03 -17.19
C CYS A 449 23.61 -13.35 -18.41
N LEU A 450 23.31 -14.42 -19.17
CA LEU A 450 24.19 -14.88 -20.26
C LEU A 450 23.49 -15.19 -21.60
N HIS A 451 22.16 -15.30 -21.65
CA HIS A 451 21.46 -15.57 -22.92
C HIS A 451 21.43 -14.35 -23.85
N ALA A 452 20.94 -14.50 -25.08
CA ALA A 452 20.85 -13.43 -26.09
C ALA A 452 19.71 -12.43 -25.87
N MET A 453 19.25 -12.24 -24.62
CA MET A 453 18.16 -11.34 -24.20
C MET A 453 16.77 -11.56 -24.84
N GLY A 454 16.57 -12.56 -25.70
CA GLY A 454 15.26 -12.82 -26.32
C GLY A 454 14.16 -13.02 -25.30
N TYR A 455 13.12 -12.18 -25.37
CA TYR A 455 11.94 -12.26 -24.51
C TYR A 455 10.84 -13.03 -25.24
N MET A 456 10.64 -14.30 -24.87
CA MET A 456 9.61 -15.16 -25.47
C MET A 456 8.66 -15.69 -24.41
N ARG A 457 7.36 -15.63 -24.69
CA ARG A 457 6.31 -16.19 -23.81
C ARG A 457 6.10 -17.70 -24.04
N GLY A 458 6.46 -18.24 -25.21
CA GLY A 458 6.16 -19.62 -25.64
C GLY A 458 4.99 -19.68 -26.62
N HIS A 459 4.86 -20.76 -27.39
CA HIS A 459 3.75 -20.94 -28.33
C HIS A 459 2.52 -21.46 -27.59
N PRO A 460 1.28 -21.06 -27.98
CA PRO A 460 0.07 -21.58 -27.31
C PRO A 460 -0.01 -23.11 -27.23
N SER A 461 0.54 -23.83 -28.23
CA SER A 461 0.59 -25.30 -28.21
C SER A 461 1.48 -25.86 -27.10
N ASP A 462 2.51 -25.15 -26.66
CA ASP A 462 3.40 -25.59 -25.57
C ASP A 462 2.60 -25.68 -24.26
N PHE A 463 1.69 -24.73 -24.06
CA PHE A 463 0.79 -24.66 -22.91
C PHE A 463 -0.36 -25.65 -22.99
N GLN A 464 -0.84 -25.97 -24.20
CA GLN A 464 -1.83 -27.03 -24.37
C GLN A 464 -1.29 -28.37 -23.88
N ALA A 465 -0.02 -28.69 -24.14
CA ALA A 465 0.60 -29.90 -23.60
C ALA A 465 0.59 -29.95 -22.05
N TRP A 466 0.67 -28.79 -21.37
CA TRP A 466 0.56 -28.73 -19.91
C TRP A 466 -0.88 -28.95 -19.46
N VAL A 467 -1.86 -28.38 -20.16
CA VAL A 467 -3.28 -28.64 -19.90
C VAL A 467 -3.57 -30.13 -20.06
N ASP A 468 -3.09 -30.76 -21.12
CA ASP A 468 -3.31 -32.19 -21.40
C ASP A 468 -2.64 -33.07 -20.33
N ALA A 469 -1.42 -32.72 -19.89
CA ALA A 469 -0.69 -33.47 -18.88
C ALA A 469 -1.28 -33.34 -17.46
N THR A 470 -1.91 -32.20 -17.16
CA THR A 470 -2.41 -31.89 -15.80
C THR A 470 -3.92 -32.01 -15.65
N GLY A 471 -4.67 -31.95 -16.74
CA GLY A 471 -6.13 -31.79 -16.75
C GLY A 471 -6.61 -30.41 -16.27
N ASP A 472 -5.71 -29.44 -16.07
CA ASP A 472 -6.02 -28.13 -15.47
C ASP A 472 -5.87 -27.01 -16.51
N SER A 473 -7.01 -26.43 -16.92
CA SER A 473 -7.07 -25.37 -17.92
C SER A 473 -6.43 -24.06 -17.49
N ARG A 474 -6.09 -23.88 -16.20
CA ARG A 474 -5.33 -22.71 -15.73
C ARG A 474 -3.94 -22.61 -16.33
N TRP A 475 -3.40 -23.71 -16.86
CA TRP A 475 -2.13 -23.73 -17.59
C TRP A 475 -2.27 -23.38 -19.07
N SER A 476 -3.49 -23.12 -19.57
CA SER A 476 -3.70 -22.68 -20.96
C SER A 476 -3.08 -21.31 -21.22
N TRP A 477 -2.73 -21.05 -22.49
CA TRP A 477 -2.23 -19.75 -22.93
C TRP A 477 -3.13 -18.58 -22.49
N ASP A 478 -4.44 -18.71 -22.73
CA ASP A 478 -5.41 -17.67 -22.39
C ASP A 478 -5.48 -17.41 -20.88
N SER A 479 -5.34 -18.46 -20.06
CA SER A 479 -5.33 -18.33 -18.59
C SER A 479 -4.04 -17.73 -18.06
N LEU A 480 -2.91 -17.92 -18.77
CA LEU A 480 -1.61 -17.36 -18.42
C LEU A 480 -1.38 -15.95 -18.99
N LEU A 481 -2.16 -15.53 -19.99
CA LEU A 481 -2.03 -14.20 -20.62
C LEU A 481 -2.04 -13.03 -19.62
N PRO A 482 -2.94 -12.96 -18.61
CA PRO A 482 -2.90 -11.90 -17.62
C PRO A 482 -1.60 -11.87 -16.81
N ALA A 483 -1.00 -13.03 -16.54
CA ALA A 483 0.28 -13.11 -15.87
C ALA A 483 1.40 -12.59 -16.77
N PHE A 484 1.44 -12.98 -18.05
CA PHE A 484 2.41 -12.44 -19.01
C PHE A 484 2.31 -10.92 -19.13
N GLN A 485 1.09 -10.38 -19.18
CA GLN A 485 0.85 -8.94 -19.19
C GLN A 485 1.34 -8.25 -17.91
N ALA A 486 1.19 -8.87 -16.74
CA ALA A 486 1.68 -8.29 -15.49
C ALA A 486 3.22 -8.28 -15.39
N LEU A 487 3.91 -9.20 -16.08
CA LEU A 487 5.37 -9.31 -16.04
C LEU A 487 6.07 -8.21 -16.84
N GLU A 488 5.47 -7.71 -17.91
CA GLU A 488 6.17 -6.94 -18.93
C GLU A 488 5.81 -5.44 -18.99
N ASP A 489 6.81 -4.67 -19.37
CA ASP A 489 6.69 -3.28 -19.79
C ASP A 489 7.03 -3.22 -21.29
N HIS A 490 6.00 -3.46 -22.11
CA HIS A 490 6.10 -3.57 -23.56
C HIS A 490 5.71 -2.24 -24.24
N PRO A 491 6.39 -1.81 -25.31
CA PRO A 491 6.06 -0.57 -26.03
C PRO A 491 4.62 -0.57 -26.59
N LEU A 492 4.16 -1.74 -27.03
CA LEU A 492 2.78 -1.99 -27.50
C LEU A 492 1.76 -2.26 -26.36
N GLY A 493 2.15 -2.06 -25.10
CA GLY A 493 1.34 -2.39 -23.93
C GLY A 493 0.04 -1.59 -23.81
N GLY A 494 -1.01 -2.22 -23.26
CA GLY A 494 -2.34 -1.61 -23.06
C GLY A 494 -3.37 -1.93 -24.15
N ASN A 495 -3.01 -2.77 -25.11
CA ASN A 495 -3.89 -3.23 -26.20
C ASN A 495 -4.68 -4.51 -25.88
N GLY A 496 -4.67 -4.96 -24.62
CA GLY A 496 -5.30 -6.22 -24.20
C GLY A 496 -4.51 -7.49 -24.51
N LEU A 497 -3.30 -7.37 -25.07
CA LEU A 497 -2.40 -8.50 -25.39
C LEU A 497 -1.03 -8.34 -24.72
N TYR A 498 -0.47 -7.13 -24.75
CA TYR A 498 0.81 -6.81 -24.13
C TYR A 498 0.65 -6.02 -22.82
N GLY A 499 1.55 -6.28 -21.89
CA GLY A 499 1.67 -5.60 -20.60
C GLY A 499 2.29 -4.22 -20.69
N ARG A 500 1.97 -3.37 -19.71
CA ARG A 500 2.54 -2.03 -19.54
C ARG A 500 2.89 -1.82 -18.08
N GLY A 501 4.09 -1.32 -17.80
CA GLY A 501 4.54 -1.02 -16.44
C GLY A 501 4.94 -2.23 -15.60
N GLY A 502 5.03 -3.43 -16.19
CA GLY A 502 5.60 -4.59 -15.54
C GLY A 502 7.11 -4.43 -15.25
N PRO A 503 7.68 -5.22 -14.34
CA PRO A 503 9.07 -5.07 -13.93
C PRO A 503 10.08 -5.46 -15.03
N MET A 504 9.68 -6.31 -15.98
CA MET A 504 10.55 -6.74 -17.06
C MET A 504 10.40 -5.82 -18.29
N PRO A 505 11.43 -5.02 -18.65
CA PRO A 505 11.38 -4.27 -19.89
C PRO A 505 11.37 -5.19 -21.09
N VAL A 506 10.57 -4.83 -22.08
CA VAL A 506 10.63 -5.41 -23.41
C VAL A 506 10.98 -4.31 -24.40
N TYR A 507 12.09 -4.50 -25.09
CA TYR A 507 12.54 -3.65 -26.17
C TYR A 507 12.25 -4.35 -27.49
N LEU A 508 11.49 -3.67 -28.35
CA LEU A 508 11.20 -4.11 -29.71
C LEU A 508 12.00 -3.22 -30.68
N PRO A 509 13.04 -3.77 -31.35
CA PRO A 509 13.87 -2.98 -32.25
C PRO A 509 13.09 -2.43 -33.45
N GLY A 510 13.28 -1.14 -33.75
CA GLY A 510 12.74 -0.45 -34.91
C GLY A 510 13.74 -0.33 -36.07
N ASP A 511 14.05 0.89 -36.48
CA ASP A 511 14.91 1.18 -37.64
C ASP A 511 16.38 0.80 -37.44
N GLU A 512 16.79 0.56 -36.19
CA GLU A 512 18.12 0.09 -35.79
C GLU A 512 18.40 -1.38 -36.12
N VAL A 513 17.40 -2.14 -36.56
CA VAL A 513 17.58 -3.53 -37.01
C VAL A 513 18.61 -3.58 -38.13
N SER A 514 19.56 -4.53 -38.07
CA SER A 514 20.59 -4.70 -39.11
C SER A 514 19.99 -4.84 -40.52
N PRO A 515 20.62 -4.25 -41.57
CA PRO A 515 20.19 -4.43 -42.95
C PRO A 515 20.03 -5.90 -43.36
N VAL A 516 20.86 -6.80 -42.83
CA VAL A 516 20.77 -8.25 -43.10
C VAL A 516 19.48 -8.84 -42.51
N ALA A 517 19.14 -8.47 -41.28
CA ALA A 517 17.90 -8.93 -40.64
C ALA A 517 16.66 -8.36 -41.34
N ARG A 518 16.70 -7.09 -41.79
CA ARG A 518 15.64 -6.51 -42.62
C ARG A 518 15.48 -7.26 -43.94
N ALA A 519 16.57 -7.59 -44.62
CA ALA A 519 16.53 -8.38 -45.85
C ALA A 519 15.94 -9.78 -45.62
N TYR A 520 16.22 -10.41 -44.48
CA TYR A 520 15.62 -11.69 -44.10
C TYR A 520 14.11 -11.58 -43.84
N ILE A 521 13.67 -10.52 -43.15
CA ILE A 521 12.24 -10.23 -42.94
C ILE A 521 11.54 -9.98 -44.27
N GLU A 522 12.15 -9.21 -45.19
CA GLU A 522 11.61 -8.96 -46.53
C GLU A 522 11.50 -10.24 -47.35
N ALA A 523 12.53 -11.09 -47.31
CA ALA A 523 12.51 -12.38 -48.01
C ALA A 523 11.36 -13.26 -47.52
N GLY A 524 11.14 -13.37 -46.20
CA GLY A 524 10.00 -14.11 -45.67
C GLY A 524 8.65 -13.51 -46.07
N ALA A 525 8.52 -12.18 -46.05
CA ALA A 525 7.32 -11.50 -46.52
C ALA A 525 7.06 -11.76 -48.02
N SER A 526 8.11 -11.80 -48.86
CA SER A 526 8.00 -12.12 -50.29
C SER A 526 7.55 -13.57 -50.55
N LEU A 527 7.76 -14.47 -49.59
CA LEU A 527 7.25 -15.84 -49.60
C LEU A 527 5.81 -15.96 -49.04
N GLY A 528 5.18 -14.83 -48.70
CA GLY A 528 3.82 -14.78 -48.19
C GLY A 528 3.70 -14.92 -46.66
N LEU A 529 4.81 -14.89 -45.90
CA LEU A 529 4.74 -14.89 -44.44
C LEU A 529 4.25 -13.51 -43.94
N PRO A 530 3.30 -13.46 -42.98
CA PRO A 530 2.82 -12.20 -42.44
C PRO A 530 3.93 -11.50 -41.65
N ARG A 531 3.98 -10.17 -41.72
CA ARG A 531 4.79 -9.37 -40.80
C ARG A 531 4.06 -9.24 -39.48
N LEU A 532 4.70 -9.68 -38.39
CA LEU A 532 4.11 -9.58 -37.05
C LEU A 532 4.55 -8.28 -36.39
N GLU A 533 3.64 -7.61 -35.70
CA GLU A 533 4.00 -6.45 -34.85
C GLU A 533 4.84 -6.88 -33.64
N GLY A 534 4.71 -8.14 -33.21
CA GLY A 534 5.55 -8.76 -32.20
C GLY A 534 5.29 -10.26 -32.16
N HIS A 535 6.33 -11.05 -31.84
CA HIS A 535 6.26 -12.52 -31.87
C HIS A 535 5.66 -13.15 -30.61
N ASN A 536 5.11 -12.36 -29.68
CA ASN A 536 4.53 -12.85 -28.41
C ASN A 536 3.00 -12.71 -28.37
N SER A 537 2.37 -12.60 -29.54
CA SER A 537 0.93 -12.34 -29.71
C SER A 537 0.04 -13.58 -29.56
N GLY A 538 0.62 -14.77 -29.44
CA GLY A 538 -0.07 -16.06 -29.58
C GLY A 538 -0.13 -16.53 -31.03
N GLN A 539 -0.04 -15.63 -32.02
CA GLN A 539 0.20 -16.00 -33.42
C GLN A 539 1.68 -15.78 -33.76
N MET A 540 2.46 -16.85 -33.72
CA MET A 540 3.93 -16.79 -33.87
C MET A 540 4.44 -17.21 -35.25
N ILE A 541 3.54 -17.46 -36.19
CA ILE A 541 3.91 -17.79 -37.58
C ILE A 541 4.00 -16.48 -38.38
N GLY A 542 5.21 -16.03 -38.67
CA GLY A 542 5.45 -14.82 -39.44
C GLY A 542 6.89 -14.31 -39.31
N VAL A 543 7.13 -13.08 -39.75
CA VAL A 543 8.44 -12.41 -39.68
C VAL A 543 8.36 -11.13 -38.86
N THR A 544 9.30 -10.96 -37.93
CA THR A 544 9.38 -9.77 -37.06
C THR A 544 10.75 -9.73 -36.34
N PRO A 545 11.23 -8.56 -35.90
CA PRO A 545 12.40 -8.49 -35.01
C PRO A 545 12.16 -9.23 -33.69
N ASN A 546 13.24 -9.74 -33.08
CA ASN A 546 13.16 -10.30 -31.73
C ASN A 546 12.89 -9.19 -30.70
N SER A 547 11.96 -9.46 -29.80
CA SER A 547 11.78 -8.70 -28.55
C SER A 547 12.90 -9.05 -27.58
N LEU A 548 13.49 -8.05 -26.92
CA LEU A 548 14.69 -8.18 -26.10
C LEU A 548 14.50 -7.58 -24.71
N ASN A 549 15.09 -8.18 -23.68
CA ASN A 549 15.17 -7.61 -22.34
C ASN A 549 16.32 -6.60 -22.23
N ILE A 550 16.15 -5.44 -22.87
CA ILE A 550 17.11 -4.33 -22.89
C ILE A 550 16.40 -3.05 -22.47
N ARG A 551 17.05 -2.23 -21.64
CA ARG A 551 16.61 -0.87 -21.30
C ARG A 551 17.84 0.03 -21.26
N ASP A 552 17.76 1.20 -21.89
CA ASP A 552 18.85 2.18 -21.95
C ASP A 552 20.19 1.59 -22.42
N GLY A 553 20.14 0.72 -23.44
CA GLY A 553 21.32 0.07 -24.02
C GLY A 553 21.96 -1.01 -23.15
N ARG A 554 21.35 -1.37 -22.01
CA ARG A 554 21.84 -2.38 -21.08
C ARG A 554 20.91 -3.58 -21.03
N ARG A 555 21.47 -4.78 -20.89
CA ARG A 555 20.69 -5.97 -20.55
C ARG A 555 20.01 -5.75 -19.20
N VAL A 556 18.76 -6.16 -19.09
CA VAL A 556 18.05 -6.27 -17.81
C VAL A 556 17.87 -7.74 -17.48
N THR A 557 18.50 -8.19 -16.40
CA THR A 557 18.35 -9.56 -15.90
C THR A 557 17.06 -9.71 -15.10
N VAL A 558 16.62 -10.95 -14.88
CA VAL A 558 15.51 -11.24 -13.95
C VAL A 558 15.82 -10.72 -12.54
N ALA A 559 17.08 -10.79 -12.10
CA ALA A 559 17.50 -10.25 -10.82
C ALA A 559 17.44 -8.72 -10.78
N ASP A 560 17.82 -8.03 -11.85
CA ASP A 560 17.69 -6.55 -11.93
C ASP A 560 16.23 -6.12 -11.85
N ALA A 561 15.33 -6.86 -12.53
CA ALA A 561 13.90 -6.57 -12.56
C ALA A 561 13.20 -6.86 -11.22
N TRP A 562 13.54 -7.97 -10.56
CA TRP A 562 12.77 -8.48 -9.40
C TRP A 562 13.49 -8.39 -8.05
N LEU A 563 14.82 -8.36 -8.03
CA LEU A 563 15.64 -8.25 -6.82
C LEU A 563 16.28 -6.87 -6.73
N THR A 564 15.45 -5.84 -6.84
CA THR A 564 15.88 -4.44 -6.67
C THR A 564 16.50 -4.22 -5.28
N PRO A 565 17.28 -3.15 -5.06
CA PRO A 565 17.81 -2.83 -3.74
C PRO A 565 16.72 -2.77 -2.65
N ALA A 566 15.55 -2.23 -3.00
CA ALA A 566 14.40 -2.19 -2.11
C ALA A 566 13.88 -3.60 -1.77
N VAL A 567 13.78 -4.51 -2.74
CA VAL A 567 13.35 -5.90 -2.51
C VAL A 567 14.39 -6.67 -1.68
N ARG A 568 15.68 -6.52 -2.00
CA ARG A 568 16.77 -7.17 -1.27
C ARG A 568 16.90 -6.69 0.17
N SER A 569 16.50 -5.45 0.45
CA SER A 569 16.48 -4.89 1.81
C SER A 569 15.33 -5.41 2.66
N ARG A 570 14.39 -6.18 2.09
CA ARG A 570 13.23 -6.67 2.82
C ARG A 570 13.66 -7.70 3.88
N PRO A 571 13.32 -7.50 5.16
CA PRO A 571 13.77 -8.37 6.25
C PRO A 571 13.15 -9.78 6.18
N ASN A 572 12.12 -9.97 5.36
CA ASN A 572 11.43 -11.23 5.18
C ASN A 572 11.90 -12.00 3.93
N LEU A 573 12.94 -11.54 3.22
CA LEU A 573 13.59 -12.24 2.12
C LEU A 573 14.92 -12.83 2.59
N THR A 574 15.12 -14.12 2.38
CA THR A 574 16.41 -14.80 2.49
C THR A 574 16.83 -15.29 1.12
N ILE A 575 18.05 -14.97 0.69
CA ILE A 575 18.62 -15.49 -0.56
C ILE A 575 19.68 -16.52 -0.17
N LEU A 576 19.41 -17.79 -0.45
CA LEU A 576 20.34 -18.89 -0.29
C LEU A 576 21.00 -19.16 -1.65
N ARG A 577 22.32 -19.31 -1.64
CA ARG A 577 23.18 -19.34 -2.83
C ARG A 577 24.02 -20.61 -2.90
#